data_AF-A0A256FTL8-F1
#
_entry.id   AF-A0A256FTL8-F1
#
_cell.length_a   1.000
_cell.length_b   1.000
_cell.length_c   1.000
_cell.angle_alpha   90.00
_cell.angle_beta   90.00
_cell.angle_gamma   90.00
#
_symmetry.space_group_name_H-M   'P 1'
#
loop_
_entity.id
_entity.type
_entity.pdbx_description
1 polymer ?
#
loop_
_entity_poly.entity_id
_entity_poly.type
_entity_poly.pdbx_seq_one_letter_code
_entity_poly.pdbx_strand_id
1 'polypeptide(L)'
;MINSFDNIAEIADDYVLGLLEPDDMVRVEAEINHNEELKRAIASSRERFLPLDTSIAPMSVNEDIWQSIVQQLADARTPSTVITESANDNSRTIGRWKLAALSTSAASILLALGLGWSLTRTAEPIVIAVLLDESGSVQAVVEDFGNERAQVRLLNNVEIPSGKTIQVWTLPSQEMGPVSMGLLEGAHSAQLKGPDLPFPKVEQLYELTLEPAGGSPTGRPTGPILSKGYAKIPL
;
A
#
# COMPACT_ATOMS: atom_id res chain seq x y z
N MET A 1 -18.24 55.97 -21.20
CA MET A 1 -17.72 54.72 -21.80
C MET A 1 -16.34 54.34 -21.24
N ILE A 2 -16.31 53.36 -20.34
CA ILE A 2 -15.16 52.90 -19.54
C ILE A 2 -14.16 52.10 -20.38
N ASN A 3 -13.30 52.71 -21.20
CA ASN A 3 -12.45 51.90 -22.10
C ASN A 3 -11.31 51.13 -21.40
N SER A 4 -11.00 51.47 -20.16
CA SER A 4 -10.07 50.74 -19.27
C SER A 4 -10.49 50.93 -17.81
N PHE A 5 -10.09 50.01 -16.93
CA PHE A 5 -10.28 50.09 -15.48
C PHE A 5 -9.09 50.76 -14.79
N ASP A 6 -8.61 51.88 -15.32
CA ASP A 6 -7.45 52.59 -14.76
C ASP A 6 -7.83 53.42 -13.51
N ASN A 7 -9.09 53.84 -13.41
CA ASN A 7 -9.64 54.64 -12.29
C ASN A 7 -10.70 53.85 -11.50
N ILE A 8 -10.33 52.66 -11.00
CA ILE A 8 -11.24 51.72 -10.33
C ILE A 8 -12.04 52.36 -9.19
N ALA A 9 -11.42 53.26 -8.42
CA ALA A 9 -12.07 53.91 -7.28
C ALA A 9 -13.26 54.82 -7.70
N GLU A 10 -13.08 55.61 -8.76
CA GLU A 10 -14.12 56.50 -9.29
C GLU A 10 -15.25 55.69 -9.92
N ILE A 11 -14.90 54.68 -10.73
CA ILE A 11 -15.88 53.75 -11.33
C ILE A 11 -16.71 53.04 -10.26
N ALA A 12 -16.08 52.63 -9.15
CA ALA A 12 -16.77 51.98 -8.04
C ALA A 12 -17.76 52.92 -7.35
N ASP A 13 -17.39 54.19 -7.13
CA ASP A 13 -18.28 55.19 -6.54
C ASP A 13 -19.48 55.48 -7.44
N ASP A 14 -19.24 55.68 -8.74
CA ASP A 14 -20.32 55.90 -9.71
C ASP A 14 -21.23 54.68 -9.85
N TYR A 15 -20.68 53.47 -9.82
CA TYR A 15 -21.46 52.23 -9.85
C TYR A 15 -22.37 52.11 -8.61
N VAL A 16 -21.83 52.36 -7.42
CA VAL A 16 -22.59 52.24 -6.16
C VAL A 16 -23.68 53.31 -6.05
N LEU A 17 -23.41 54.53 -6.53
CA LEU A 17 -24.39 55.60 -6.56
C LEU A 17 -25.38 55.49 -7.73
N GLY A 18 -25.20 54.53 -8.64
CA GLY A 18 -26.07 54.33 -9.80
C GLY A 18 -25.94 55.43 -10.86
N LEU A 19 -24.76 56.04 -10.97
CA LEU A 19 -24.47 57.17 -11.88
C LEU A 19 -23.89 56.72 -13.23
N LEU A 20 -23.56 55.43 -13.38
CA LEU A 20 -23.02 54.90 -14.64
C LEU A 20 -24.06 54.87 -15.76
N GLU A 21 -23.59 55.10 -16.99
CA GLU A 21 -24.38 54.85 -18.19
C GLU A 21 -24.71 53.35 -18.32
N PRO A 22 -25.84 52.96 -18.95
CA PRO A 22 -26.26 51.56 -19.03
C PRO A 22 -25.19 50.61 -19.60
N ASP A 23 -24.47 51.04 -20.63
CA ASP A 23 -23.41 50.23 -21.25
C ASP A 23 -22.20 50.05 -20.33
N ASP A 24 -21.88 51.06 -19.51
CA ASP A 24 -20.79 51.02 -18.55
C ASP A 24 -21.14 50.15 -17.33
N MET A 25 -22.40 50.19 -16.89
CA MET A 25 -22.91 49.30 -15.84
C MET A 25 -22.79 47.82 -16.24
N VAL A 26 -23.21 47.46 -17.45
CA VAL A 26 -23.09 46.07 -17.96
C VAL A 26 -21.63 45.61 -17.98
N ARG A 27 -20.71 46.51 -18.33
CA ARG A 27 -19.27 46.20 -18.40
C ARG A 27 -18.65 46.05 -17.02
N VAL A 28 -19.04 46.88 -16.06
CA VAL A 28 -18.66 46.70 -14.65
C VAL A 28 -19.20 45.37 -14.12
N GLU A 29 -20.47 45.02 -14.37
CA GLU A 29 -21.07 43.75 -13.92
C GLU A 29 -20.40 42.51 -14.51
N ALA A 30 -20.01 42.56 -15.79
CA ALA A 30 -19.25 41.48 -16.43
C ALA A 30 -17.85 41.32 -15.82
N GLU A 31 -17.20 42.43 -15.47
CA GLU A 31 -15.83 42.44 -14.95
C GLU A 31 -15.74 42.10 -13.46
N ILE A 32 -16.79 42.45 -12.68
CA ILE A 32 -16.80 42.28 -11.21
C ILE A 32 -16.37 40.88 -10.80
N ASN A 33 -16.75 39.81 -11.51
CA ASN A 33 -16.40 38.45 -11.11
C ASN A 33 -14.91 38.09 -11.27
N HIS A 34 -14.20 38.79 -12.16
CA HIS A 34 -12.82 38.47 -12.56
C HIS A 34 -11.78 39.44 -12.01
N ASN A 35 -12.19 40.63 -11.57
CA ASN A 35 -11.29 41.68 -11.06
C ASN A 35 -11.46 41.89 -9.55
N GLU A 36 -10.54 41.33 -8.76
CA GLU A 36 -10.55 41.43 -7.29
C GLU A 36 -10.33 42.86 -6.77
N GLU A 37 -9.61 43.70 -7.50
CA GLU A 37 -9.39 45.09 -7.13
C GLU A 37 -10.70 45.90 -7.27
N LEU A 38 -11.43 45.68 -8.36
CA LEU A 38 -12.76 46.25 -8.58
C LEU A 38 -13.76 45.80 -7.53
N LYS A 39 -13.79 44.50 -7.16
CA LYS A 39 -14.65 44.00 -6.07
C LYS A 39 -14.38 44.74 -4.75
N ARG A 40 -13.10 44.90 -4.38
CA ARG A 40 -12.72 45.58 -3.14
C ARG A 40 -13.08 47.06 -3.16
N ALA A 41 -12.87 47.74 -4.28
CA ALA A 41 -13.24 49.15 -4.43
C ALA A 41 -14.75 49.35 -4.29
N ILE A 42 -15.57 48.51 -4.94
CA ILE A 42 -17.04 48.55 -4.81
C ILE A 42 -17.47 48.27 -3.38
N ALA A 43 -16.89 47.27 -2.71
CA ALA A 43 -17.20 46.99 -1.31
C ALA A 43 -16.85 48.17 -0.39
N SER A 44 -15.68 48.78 -0.57
CA SER A 44 -15.28 49.97 0.18
C SER A 44 -16.17 51.17 -0.09
N SER A 45 -16.64 51.33 -1.32
CA SER A 45 -17.55 52.40 -1.72
C SER A 45 -18.93 52.23 -1.07
N ARG A 46 -19.47 51.00 -1.06
CA ARG A 46 -20.73 50.67 -0.36
C ARG A 46 -20.65 50.99 1.13
N GLU A 47 -19.57 50.59 1.80
CA GLU A 47 -19.37 50.90 3.23
C GLU A 47 -19.32 52.41 3.49
N ARG A 48 -18.66 53.16 2.59
CA ARG A 48 -18.56 54.61 2.68
C ARG A 48 -19.92 55.30 2.54
N PHE A 49 -20.78 54.80 1.67
CA PHE A 49 -22.10 55.40 1.39
C PHE A 49 -23.26 54.81 2.20
N LEU A 50 -23.04 53.72 2.95
CA LEU A 50 -24.03 53.12 3.85
C LEU A 50 -24.71 54.11 4.83
N PRO A 51 -24.03 55.15 5.36
CA PRO A 51 -24.69 56.16 6.18
C PRO A 51 -25.82 56.93 5.45
N LEU A 52 -25.76 57.05 4.12
CA LEU A 52 -26.81 57.70 3.34
C LEU A 52 -28.10 56.89 3.40
N ASP A 53 -28.04 55.58 3.17
CA ASP A 53 -29.20 54.69 3.20
C ASP A 53 -29.84 54.61 4.59
N THR A 54 -29.01 54.55 5.64
CA THR A 54 -29.48 54.43 7.03
C THR A 54 -30.02 55.74 7.61
N SER A 55 -29.77 56.88 6.94
CA SER A 55 -30.27 58.20 7.36
C SER A 55 -31.69 58.51 6.91
N ILE A 56 -32.28 57.67 6.05
CA ILE A 56 -33.60 57.90 5.44
C ILE A 56 -34.71 57.35 6.34
N ALA A 57 -35.76 58.15 6.55
CA ALA A 57 -36.95 57.71 7.29
C ALA A 57 -37.74 56.63 6.49
N PRO A 58 -38.08 55.48 7.10
CA PRO A 58 -38.86 54.44 6.41
C PRO A 58 -40.23 54.96 5.94
N MET A 59 -40.62 54.61 4.72
CA MET A 59 -41.93 54.91 4.15
C MET A 59 -42.73 53.61 4.01
N SER A 60 -44.00 53.63 4.40
CA SER A 60 -44.89 52.47 4.24
C SER A 60 -45.20 52.24 2.76
N VAL A 61 -44.92 51.03 2.28
CA VAL A 61 -45.28 50.56 0.93
C VAL A 61 -46.57 49.74 1.02
N ASN A 62 -47.39 49.73 -0.04
CA ASN A 62 -48.59 48.88 -0.09
C ASN A 62 -48.19 47.39 -0.10
N GLU A 63 -48.87 46.57 0.69
CA GLU A 63 -48.68 45.12 0.78
C GLU A 63 -48.83 44.41 -0.58
N ASP A 64 -49.67 44.94 -1.47
CA ASP A 64 -49.86 44.39 -2.83
C ASP A 64 -48.55 44.37 -3.64
N ILE A 65 -47.65 45.34 -3.40
CA ILE A 65 -46.34 45.43 -4.07
C ILE A 65 -45.45 44.28 -3.60
N TRP A 66 -45.47 43.97 -2.31
CA TRP A 66 -44.69 42.86 -1.75
C TRP A 66 -45.16 41.51 -2.33
N GLN A 67 -46.47 41.30 -2.41
CA GLN A 67 -47.05 40.09 -3.00
C GLN A 67 -46.68 39.96 -4.50
N SER A 68 -46.71 41.08 -5.24
CA SER A 68 -46.32 41.10 -6.66
C SER A 68 -44.85 40.72 -6.87
N ILE A 69 -43.94 41.23 -6.02
CA ILE A 69 -42.50 40.90 -6.06
C ILE A 69 -42.29 39.41 -5.78
N VAL A 70 -42.94 38.86 -4.75
CA VAL A 70 -42.83 37.43 -4.40
C VAL A 70 -43.31 36.55 -5.56
N GLN A 71 -44.44 36.91 -6.18
CA GLN A 71 -44.99 36.16 -7.30
C GLN A 71 -44.08 36.23 -8.54
N GLN A 72 -43.54 37.42 -8.88
CA GLN A 72 -42.60 37.56 -10.00
C GLN A 72 -41.30 36.80 -9.77
N LEU A 73 -40.78 36.74 -8.53
CA LEU A 73 -39.61 35.92 -8.20
C LEU A 73 -39.90 34.42 -8.30
N ALA A 74 -41.13 33.99 -8.01
CA ALA A 74 -41.56 32.60 -8.19
C ALA A 74 -41.71 32.24 -9.68
N ASP A 75 -42.26 33.14 -10.49
CA ASP A 75 -42.46 32.95 -11.93
C ASP A 75 -41.17 33.08 -12.75
N ALA A 76 -40.25 33.96 -12.32
CA ALA A 76 -38.90 34.11 -12.87
C ALA A 76 -38.00 32.90 -12.57
N ARG A 77 -38.39 32.03 -11.63
CA ARG A 77 -37.86 30.67 -11.49
C ARG A 77 -38.48 29.74 -12.53
N THR A 78 -38.56 30.18 -13.79
CA THR A 78 -38.44 29.21 -14.87
C THR A 78 -37.03 28.62 -14.75
N PRO A 79 -36.85 27.29 -14.75
CA PRO A 79 -35.52 26.70 -14.71
C PRO A 79 -34.82 27.03 -16.03
N SER A 80 -34.23 28.22 -16.11
CA SER A 80 -33.13 28.44 -17.02
C SER A 80 -32.00 27.63 -16.44
N THR A 81 -31.83 26.41 -16.98
CA THR A 81 -30.65 25.58 -16.78
C THR A 81 -29.46 26.30 -17.38
N VAL A 82 -29.06 27.43 -16.80
CA VAL A 82 -27.72 27.94 -16.99
C VAL A 82 -26.85 27.00 -16.17
N ILE A 83 -26.27 26.02 -16.87
CA ILE A 83 -25.16 25.24 -16.33
C ILE A 83 -24.01 26.23 -16.18
N THR A 84 -23.99 27.01 -15.10
CA THR A 84 -22.74 27.56 -14.61
C THR A 84 -21.97 26.35 -14.08
N GLU A 85 -21.10 25.80 -14.92
CA GLU A 85 -20.05 24.91 -14.44
C GLU A 85 -19.29 25.70 -13.38
N SER A 86 -19.39 25.27 -12.12
CA SER A 86 -18.55 25.80 -11.06
C SER A 86 -17.10 25.59 -11.52
N ALA A 87 -16.30 26.65 -11.50
CA ALA A 87 -14.87 26.59 -11.82
C ALA A 87 -14.08 25.63 -10.87
N ASN A 88 -14.74 25.13 -9.82
CA ASN A 88 -14.23 24.12 -8.90
C ASN A 88 -15.11 22.85 -8.87
N ASP A 89 -15.93 22.61 -9.88
CA ASP A 89 -16.67 21.36 -10.00
C ASP A 89 -15.74 20.24 -10.47
N ASN A 90 -15.01 19.67 -9.53
CA ASN A 90 -14.22 18.48 -9.76
C ASN A 90 -15.08 17.22 -9.91
N SER A 91 -16.43 17.28 -9.92
CA SER A 91 -17.31 16.12 -10.06
C SER A 91 -17.03 15.30 -11.32
N ARG A 92 -16.59 15.96 -12.41
CA ARG A 92 -16.22 15.28 -13.66
C ARG A 92 -14.79 14.71 -13.65
N THR A 93 -13.89 15.27 -12.85
CA THR A 93 -12.50 14.77 -12.67
C THR A 93 -12.39 13.72 -11.56
N ILE A 94 -13.39 13.68 -10.67
CA ILE A 94 -13.53 12.73 -9.56
C ILE A 94 -13.59 11.28 -10.05
N GLY A 95 -14.13 11.01 -11.23
CA GLY A 95 -14.27 9.64 -11.74
C GLY A 95 -12.94 8.91 -11.92
N ARG A 96 -11.88 9.59 -12.40
CA ARG A 96 -10.59 8.93 -12.71
C ARG A 96 -9.63 8.92 -11.53
N TRP A 97 -9.60 9.98 -10.72
CA TRP A 97 -8.72 10.07 -9.54
C TRP A 97 -9.28 9.30 -8.34
N LYS A 98 -10.62 9.27 -8.14
CA LYS A 98 -11.19 8.35 -7.13
C LYS A 98 -11.04 6.90 -7.55
N LEU A 99 -11.16 6.56 -8.84
CA LEU A 99 -10.88 5.20 -9.34
C LEU A 99 -9.41 4.82 -9.16
N ALA A 100 -8.47 5.75 -9.41
CA ALA A 100 -7.05 5.55 -9.11
C ALA A 100 -6.82 5.37 -7.60
N ALA A 101 -7.41 6.21 -6.74
CA ALA A 101 -7.30 6.10 -5.30
C ALA A 101 -7.90 4.79 -4.75
N LEU A 102 -9.09 4.38 -5.22
CA LEU A 102 -9.71 3.09 -4.91
C LEU A 102 -8.86 1.91 -5.41
N SER A 103 -8.25 2.03 -6.59
CA SER A 103 -7.36 1.03 -7.17
C SER A 103 -6.09 0.83 -6.35
N THR A 104 -5.42 1.90 -5.90
CA THR A 104 -4.24 1.79 -5.02
C THR A 104 -4.58 1.21 -3.66
N SER A 105 -5.74 1.54 -3.07
CA SER A 105 -6.17 0.97 -1.80
C SER A 105 -6.48 -0.53 -1.94
N ALA A 106 -7.19 -0.93 -2.99
CA ALA A 106 -7.46 -2.34 -3.28
C ALA A 106 -6.16 -3.13 -3.55
N ALA A 107 -5.24 -2.57 -4.34
CA ALA A 107 -3.93 -3.18 -4.61
C ALA A 107 -3.09 -3.29 -3.33
N SER A 108 -3.11 -2.28 -2.45
CA SER A 108 -2.38 -2.31 -1.18
C SER A 108 -2.97 -3.32 -0.20
N ILE A 109 -4.29 -3.49 -0.16
CA ILE A 109 -4.95 -4.53 0.63
C ILE A 109 -4.62 -5.92 0.05
N LEU A 110 -4.68 -6.10 -1.27
CA LEU A 110 -4.31 -7.37 -1.91
C LEU A 110 -2.83 -7.69 -1.70
N LEU A 111 -1.95 -6.69 -1.77
CA LEU A 111 -0.54 -6.83 -1.47
C LEU A 111 -0.33 -7.16 0.01
N ALA A 112 -1.01 -6.49 0.94
CA ALA A 112 -0.91 -6.77 2.37
C ALA A 112 -1.46 -8.16 2.72
N LEU A 113 -2.56 -8.58 2.11
CA LEU A 113 -3.10 -9.94 2.23
C LEU A 113 -2.19 -10.97 1.58
N GLY A 114 -1.63 -10.68 0.41
CA GLY A 114 -0.70 -11.55 -0.30
C GLY A 114 0.63 -11.72 0.44
N LEU A 115 1.21 -10.63 0.93
CA LEU A 115 2.41 -10.64 1.77
C LEU A 115 2.12 -11.31 3.12
N GLY A 116 0.99 -10.99 3.74
CA GLY A 116 0.53 -11.65 4.96
C GLY A 116 0.40 -13.15 4.77
N TRP A 117 -0.24 -13.60 3.68
CA TRP A 117 -0.36 -15.01 3.36
C TRP A 117 0.98 -15.67 3.00
N SER A 118 1.86 -14.97 2.28
CA SER A 118 3.18 -15.49 1.90
C SER A 118 4.12 -15.62 3.08
N LEU A 119 4.08 -14.67 4.02
CA LEU A 119 4.94 -14.66 5.22
C LEU A 119 4.43 -15.62 6.30
N THR A 120 3.13 -15.93 6.31
CA THR A 120 2.53 -16.86 7.28
C THR A 120 2.54 -18.32 6.83
N ARG A 121 2.85 -18.60 5.55
CA ARG A 121 3.13 -19.97 5.10
C ARG A 121 4.53 -20.39 5.55
N THR A 122 4.66 -20.77 6.80
CA THR A 122 5.72 -21.71 7.19
C THR A 122 5.37 -23.03 6.52
N ALA A 123 6.19 -23.50 5.57
CA ALA A 123 6.05 -24.86 5.10
C ALA A 123 6.24 -25.77 6.33
N GLU A 124 5.30 -26.67 6.59
CA GLU A 124 5.48 -27.68 7.63
C GLU A 124 6.33 -28.81 7.06
N PRO A 125 7.32 -29.31 7.81
CA PRO A 125 8.07 -30.48 7.36
C PRO A 125 7.14 -31.69 7.30
N ILE A 126 7.41 -32.60 6.36
CA ILE A 126 6.67 -33.87 6.27
C ILE A 126 7.16 -34.81 7.37
N VAL A 127 8.47 -34.78 7.64
CA VAL A 127 9.08 -35.51 8.75
C VAL A 127 10.15 -34.68 9.46
N ILE A 128 10.35 -35.00 10.73
CA ILE A 128 11.44 -34.48 11.55
C ILE A 128 12.25 -35.67 12.09
N ALA A 129 13.58 -35.62 11.92
CA ALA A 129 14.50 -36.56 12.52
C ALA A 129 15.38 -35.85 13.56
N VAL A 130 15.34 -36.32 14.80
CA VAL A 130 16.25 -35.87 15.87
C VAL A 130 17.47 -36.77 15.85
N LEU A 131 18.64 -36.20 15.61
CA LEU A 131 19.88 -36.95 15.44
C LEU A 131 20.66 -36.99 16.74
N LEU A 132 20.94 -38.20 17.19
CA LEU A 132 21.65 -38.50 18.43
C LEU A 132 23.08 -38.97 18.10
N ASP A 133 24.05 -38.60 18.94
CA ASP A 133 25.37 -39.23 18.91
C ASP A 133 25.37 -40.60 19.60
N GLU A 134 26.55 -41.23 19.68
CA GLU A 134 26.72 -42.53 20.35
C GLU A 134 26.42 -42.49 21.86
N SER A 135 26.49 -41.33 22.50
CA SER A 135 26.14 -41.13 23.92
C SER A 135 24.65 -40.96 24.15
N GLY A 136 23.85 -40.84 23.08
CA GLY A 136 22.43 -40.52 23.14
C GLY A 136 22.14 -39.02 23.31
N SER A 137 23.14 -38.16 23.15
CA SER A 137 22.97 -36.71 23.21
C SER A 137 22.47 -36.16 21.88
N VAL A 138 21.52 -35.23 21.93
CA VAL A 138 20.96 -34.59 20.72
C VAL A 138 22.00 -33.68 20.10
N GLN A 139 22.36 -33.94 18.84
CA GLN A 139 23.35 -33.16 18.09
C GLN A 139 22.72 -32.27 17.02
N ALA A 140 21.65 -32.73 16.38
CA ALA A 140 21.01 -32.00 15.30
C ALA A 140 19.54 -32.37 15.12
N VAL A 141 18.81 -31.55 14.38
CA VAL A 141 17.45 -31.82 13.90
C VAL A 141 17.44 -31.65 12.39
N VAL A 142 16.85 -32.62 11.68
CA VAL A 142 16.61 -32.56 10.24
C VAL A 142 15.11 -32.48 10.01
N GLU A 143 14.68 -31.46 9.29
CA GLU A 143 13.31 -31.21 8.87
C GLU A 143 13.25 -31.40 7.35
N ASP A 144 12.56 -32.45 6.87
CA ASP A 144 12.46 -32.76 5.44
C ASP A 144 11.07 -32.39 4.92
N PHE A 145 11.03 -31.56 3.87
CA PHE A 145 9.82 -31.01 3.26
C PHE A 145 9.40 -31.78 1.99
N GLY A 146 10.16 -32.79 1.56
CA GLY A 146 9.87 -33.65 0.40
C GLY A 146 9.98 -32.99 -0.98
N ASN A 147 10.36 -31.72 -1.06
CA ASN A 147 10.45 -30.93 -2.30
C ASN A 147 11.89 -30.49 -2.63
N GLU A 148 12.84 -31.43 -2.51
CA GLU A 148 14.29 -31.20 -2.61
C GLU A 148 14.86 -30.29 -1.51
N ARG A 149 14.05 -29.85 -0.53
CA ARG A 149 14.52 -29.02 0.57
C ARG A 149 14.50 -29.80 1.86
N ALA A 150 15.62 -29.78 2.56
CA ALA A 150 15.71 -30.17 3.96
C ALA A 150 16.38 -29.05 4.74
N GLN A 151 15.90 -28.81 5.96
CA GLN A 151 16.52 -27.89 6.89
C GLN A 151 17.24 -28.69 7.96
N VAL A 152 18.52 -28.38 8.16
CA VAL A 152 19.36 -29.05 9.14
C VAL A 152 19.80 -28.03 10.16
N ARG A 153 19.44 -28.27 11.42
CA ARG A 153 19.79 -27.42 12.55
C ARG A 153 20.73 -28.17 13.47
N LEU A 154 21.97 -27.72 13.53
CA LEU A 154 22.94 -28.18 14.53
C LEU A 154 22.59 -27.55 15.88
N LEU A 155 22.55 -28.38 16.92
CA LEU A 155 22.20 -27.95 18.28
C LEU A 155 23.41 -27.82 19.19
N ASN A 156 24.54 -28.42 18.80
CA ASN A 156 25.83 -28.28 19.48
C ASN A 156 26.92 -27.83 18.52
N ASN A 157 27.95 -27.19 19.06
CA ASN A 157 29.12 -26.80 18.30
C ASN A 157 29.99 -28.04 18.05
N VAL A 158 30.02 -28.51 16.79
CA VAL A 158 30.91 -29.59 16.36
C VAL A 158 32.21 -28.97 15.87
N GLU A 159 33.35 -29.37 16.45
CA GLU A 159 34.66 -28.97 15.92
C GLU A 159 34.93 -29.73 14.63
N ILE A 160 35.08 -28.99 13.53
CA ILE A 160 35.34 -29.56 12.20
C ILE A 160 36.83 -29.37 11.89
N PRO A 161 37.62 -30.47 11.81
CA PRO A 161 39.03 -30.38 11.47
C PRO A 161 39.25 -29.73 10.10
N SER A 162 40.40 -29.09 9.92
CA SER A 162 40.78 -28.51 8.61
C SER A 162 40.76 -29.57 7.51
N GLY A 163 40.14 -29.25 6.38
CA GLY A 163 40.01 -30.18 5.25
C GLY A 163 38.90 -31.22 5.41
N LYS A 164 38.00 -31.06 6.39
CA LYS A 164 36.79 -31.86 6.57
C LYS A 164 35.52 -31.01 6.44
N THR A 165 34.40 -31.68 6.20
CA THR A 165 33.07 -31.05 6.15
C THR A 165 32.03 -32.02 6.71
N ILE A 166 30.92 -31.50 7.21
CA ILE A 166 29.78 -32.34 7.57
C ILE A 166 28.96 -32.60 6.30
N GLN A 167 28.59 -33.85 6.06
CA GLN A 167 27.66 -34.24 5.01
C GLN A 167 26.42 -34.88 5.62
N VAL A 168 25.27 -34.53 5.07
CA VAL A 168 23.95 -34.99 5.51
C VAL A 168 23.46 -36.04 4.56
N TRP A 169 22.97 -37.15 5.11
CA TRP A 169 22.49 -38.29 4.35
C TRP A 169 21.11 -38.70 4.81
N THR A 170 20.39 -39.34 3.90
CA THR A 170 19.14 -40.02 4.15
C THR A 170 19.17 -41.41 3.53
N LEU A 171 18.39 -42.35 4.07
CA LEU A 171 18.22 -43.71 3.54
C LEU A 171 16.74 -43.95 3.20
N PRO A 172 16.28 -43.58 1.98
CA PRO A 172 14.86 -43.71 1.61
C PRO A 172 14.35 -45.15 1.55
N SER A 173 15.24 -46.09 1.19
CA SER A 173 15.00 -47.53 1.25
C SER A 173 16.33 -48.30 1.22
N GLN A 174 16.31 -49.58 1.60
CA GLN A 174 17.51 -50.42 1.56
C GLN A 174 18.00 -50.67 0.12
N GLU A 175 17.09 -50.70 -0.85
CA GLU A 175 17.40 -50.93 -2.27
C GLU A 175 18.09 -49.72 -2.90
N MET A 176 17.65 -48.51 -2.54
CA MET A 176 18.26 -47.26 -3.02
C MET A 176 19.61 -46.99 -2.34
N GLY A 177 19.72 -47.36 -1.06
CA GLY A 177 20.89 -47.07 -0.25
C GLY A 177 20.96 -45.59 0.19
N PRO A 178 22.04 -45.20 0.89
CA PRO A 178 22.21 -43.85 1.39
C PRO A 178 22.33 -42.84 0.25
N VAL A 179 21.61 -41.72 0.36
CA VAL A 179 21.65 -40.62 -0.60
C VAL A 179 22.07 -39.34 0.12
N SER A 180 23.03 -38.63 -0.47
CA SER A 180 23.50 -37.35 0.05
C SER A 180 22.43 -36.29 -0.13
N MET A 181 22.09 -35.60 0.96
CA MET A 181 21.22 -34.42 0.95
C MET A 181 22.00 -33.12 0.75
N GLY A 182 23.29 -33.11 1.08
CA GLY A 182 24.17 -31.96 0.88
C GLY A 182 25.24 -31.82 1.97
N LEU A 183 26.05 -30.78 1.83
CA LEU A 183 27.15 -30.44 2.74
C LEU A 183 26.75 -29.26 3.62
N LEU A 184 27.18 -29.26 4.89
CA LEU A 184 27.07 -28.09 5.76
C LEU A 184 28.36 -27.26 5.67
N GLU A 185 28.21 -25.94 5.49
CA GLU A 185 29.33 -25.01 5.53
C GLU A 185 29.72 -24.69 6.97
N GLY A 186 30.70 -25.44 7.49
CA GLY A 186 31.13 -25.33 8.88
C GLY A 186 30.09 -25.86 9.87
N ALA A 187 30.14 -25.38 11.12
CA ALA A 187 29.27 -25.81 12.21
C ALA A 187 27.98 -24.97 12.31
N HIS A 188 27.37 -24.66 11.17
CA HIS A 188 26.15 -23.83 11.10
C HIS A 188 24.95 -24.62 10.61
N SER A 189 23.76 -24.16 11.02
CA SER A 189 22.50 -24.65 10.46
C SER A 189 22.37 -24.20 9.01
N ALA A 190 21.85 -25.08 8.13
CA ALA A 190 21.73 -24.78 6.71
C ALA A 190 20.44 -25.36 6.12
N GLN A 191 19.96 -24.71 5.06
CA GLN A 191 18.98 -25.30 4.16
C GLN A 191 19.75 -26.01 3.04
N LEU A 192 19.47 -27.30 2.89
CA LEU A 192 20.08 -28.14 1.88
C LEU A 192 19.13 -28.31 0.70
N LYS A 193 19.69 -28.18 -0.50
CA LYS A 193 19.02 -28.58 -1.73
C LYS A 193 19.53 -29.97 -2.14
N GLY A 194 18.78 -30.99 -1.76
CA GLY A 194 19.09 -32.38 -2.07
C GLY A 194 18.73 -32.76 -3.51
N PRO A 195 19.07 -33.99 -3.94
CA PRO A 195 18.56 -34.54 -5.20
C PRO A 195 17.05 -34.77 -5.12
N ASP A 196 16.43 -34.99 -6.29
CA ASP A 196 15.03 -35.42 -6.36
C ASP A 196 14.90 -36.80 -5.71
N LEU A 197 14.15 -36.86 -4.61
CA LEU A 197 13.99 -38.02 -3.75
C LEU A 197 12.51 -38.35 -3.61
N PRO A 198 12.16 -39.64 -3.40
CA PRO A 198 10.79 -39.99 -3.04
C PRO A 198 10.38 -39.27 -1.75
N PHE A 199 9.07 -39.09 -1.56
CA PHE A 199 8.53 -38.49 -0.33
C PHE A 199 9.11 -39.17 0.92
N PRO A 200 9.56 -38.38 1.91
CA PRO A 200 10.21 -38.93 3.09
C PRO A 200 9.22 -39.74 3.92
N LYS A 201 9.69 -40.86 4.46
CA LYS A 201 8.87 -41.82 5.20
C LYS A 201 9.12 -41.72 6.70
N VAL A 202 8.13 -42.16 7.48
CA VAL A 202 8.32 -42.44 8.91
C VAL A 202 9.34 -43.56 9.07
N GLU A 203 10.17 -43.48 10.11
CA GLU A 203 11.32 -44.36 10.35
C GLU A 203 12.40 -44.33 9.26
N GLN A 204 12.40 -43.31 8.38
CA GLN A 204 13.51 -43.09 7.46
C GLN A 204 14.75 -42.65 8.25
N LEU A 205 15.90 -43.26 7.97
CA LEU A 205 17.15 -42.94 8.66
C LEU A 205 17.78 -41.70 8.05
N TYR A 206 18.21 -40.79 8.92
CA TYR A 206 19.04 -39.63 8.59
C TYR A 206 20.32 -39.68 9.41
N GLU A 207 21.43 -39.24 8.83
CA GLU A 207 22.73 -39.25 9.50
C GLU A 207 23.62 -38.09 9.05
N LEU A 208 24.49 -37.65 9.96
CA LEU A 208 25.56 -36.71 9.72
C LEU A 208 26.89 -37.46 9.74
N THR A 209 27.71 -37.30 8.71
CA THR A 209 29.07 -37.85 8.67
C THR A 209 30.11 -36.76 8.49
N LEU A 210 31.33 -37.03 8.97
CA LEU A 210 32.48 -36.14 8.80
C LEU A 210 33.31 -36.57 7.59
N GLU A 211 33.09 -35.92 6.46
CA GLU A 211 33.68 -36.27 5.17
C GLU A 211 34.90 -35.41 4.83
N PRO A 212 35.73 -35.80 3.85
CA PRO A 212 36.73 -34.91 3.26
C PRO A 212 36.12 -33.61 2.73
N ALA A 213 36.93 -32.56 2.58
CA ALA A 213 36.50 -31.34 1.92
C ALA A 213 35.91 -31.66 0.53
N GLY A 214 34.72 -31.13 0.25
CA GLY A 214 33.94 -31.48 -0.96
C GLY A 214 32.99 -32.67 -0.80
N GLY A 215 32.97 -33.32 0.36
CA GLY A 215 32.08 -34.45 0.66
C GLY A 215 32.71 -35.82 0.37
N SER A 216 31.86 -36.85 0.43
CA SER A 216 32.27 -38.22 0.15
C SER A 216 32.67 -38.40 -1.32
N PRO A 217 33.84 -39.01 -1.59
CA PRO A 217 34.30 -39.29 -2.95
C PRO A 217 33.56 -40.44 -3.63
N THR A 218 32.81 -41.26 -2.88
CA THR A 218 32.16 -42.48 -3.41
C THR A 218 30.66 -42.31 -3.65
N GLY A 219 30.08 -41.17 -3.25
CA GLY A 219 28.64 -40.99 -3.24
C GLY A 219 27.91 -41.80 -2.15
N ARG A 220 28.65 -42.37 -1.19
CA ARG A 220 28.14 -43.04 0.01
C ARG A 220 28.87 -42.54 1.25
N PRO A 221 28.31 -42.64 2.46
CA PRO A 221 29.02 -42.26 3.68
C PRO A 221 30.40 -42.95 3.77
N THR A 222 31.49 -42.17 3.88
CA THR A 222 32.87 -42.70 4.03
C THR A 222 33.54 -42.27 5.32
N GLY A 223 33.05 -41.21 5.95
CA GLY A 223 33.54 -40.69 7.22
C GLY A 223 32.89 -41.33 8.43
N PRO A 224 33.40 -41.03 9.65
CA PRO A 224 32.73 -41.41 10.88
C PRO A 224 31.35 -40.74 10.97
N ILE A 225 30.39 -41.48 11.52
CA ILE A 225 29.05 -40.97 11.80
C ILE A 225 29.12 -40.13 13.07
N LEU A 226 28.73 -38.86 12.97
CA LEU A 226 28.66 -37.94 14.09
C LEU A 226 27.36 -38.11 14.87
N SER A 227 26.25 -38.28 14.14
CA SER A 227 24.94 -38.51 14.72
C SER A 227 23.99 -39.12 13.71
N LYS A 228 22.95 -39.80 14.21
CA LYS A 228 21.90 -40.40 13.40
C LYS A 228 20.56 -40.46 14.13
N GLY A 229 19.49 -40.61 13.37
CA GLY A 229 18.14 -40.64 13.92
C GLY A 229 17.10 -41.05 12.89
N TYR A 230 15.93 -41.44 13.38
CA TYR A 230 14.81 -41.88 12.57
C TYR A 230 13.74 -40.80 12.50
N ALA A 231 13.22 -40.57 11.30
CA ALA A 231 12.16 -39.60 11.04
C ALA A 231 10.85 -39.98 11.73
N LYS A 232 10.19 -38.97 12.30
CA LYS A 232 8.83 -39.02 12.84
C LYS A 232 7.98 -37.95 12.16
N ILE A 233 6.66 -38.12 12.21
CA ILE A 233 5.71 -37.10 11.77
C ILE A 233 5.74 -35.96 12.81
N PRO A 234 5.84 -34.69 12.40
CA PRO A 234 5.69 -33.56 13.32
C PRO A 234 4.30 -33.56 13.95
N LEU A 235 4.23 -33.30 15.25
CA LEU A 235 2.99 -33.23 16.03
C LEU A 235 2.33 -31.86 15.96
#